data_AF-A0A087U6H2-F1
#
_entry.id   AF-A0A087U6H2-F1
#
_cell.length_a   1.000
_cell.length_b   1.000
_cell.length_c   1.000
_cell.angle_alpha   90.00
_cell.angle_beta   90.00
_cell.angle_gamma   90.00
#
_symmetry.space_group_name_H-M   'P 1'
#
loop_
_entity.id
_entity.type
_entity.pdbx_description
1 polymer ?
#
loop_
_entity_poly.entity_id
_entity_poly.type
_entity_poly.pdbx_seq_one_letter_code
_entity_poly.pdbx_strand_id
1 'polypeptide(L)'
;MRFAAEELPAWNLLTRTNKNYQYISFRLTCIWGLGFFLRYCILFPLRCFITFFGVCWLLFCTAIIGCLPEGRFKRWIYWHASILCFRIFGCACSAIVTYHNRENRAVNGGICVANHTSPIDVVILASDNSYALVGQSHGGFLGVLQAGLSRATS
;
A
#
# COMPACT_ATOMS: atom_id res chain seq x y z
N MET A 1 34.49 41.71 5.12
CA MET A 1 33.09 42.02 5.51
C MET A 1 32.45 40.74 6.01
N ARG A 2 31.93 40.73 7.26
CA ARG A 2 31.11 39.62 7.77
C ARG A 2 29.70 39.84 7.23
N PHE A 3 29.23 38.96 6.36
CA PHE A 3 27.83 38.96 5.95
C PHE A 3 26.99 38.51 7.14
N ALA A 4 26.28 39.45 7.76
CA ALA A 4 25.20 39.12 8.68
C ALA A 4 23.98 38.79 7.82
N ALA A 5 23.43 37.60 7.98
CA ALA A 5 22.19 37.23 7.32
C ALA A 5 21.06 38.12 7.88
N GLU A 6 20.35 38.80 7.00
CA GLU A 6 19.18 39.60 7.36
C GLU A 6 18.06 38.66 7.81
N GLU A 7 17.59 38.83 9.04
CA GLU A 7 16.47 38.04 9.56
C GLU A 7 15.18 38.50 8.87
N LEU A 8 14.70 37.68 7.93
CA LEU A 8 13.48 37.94 7.18
C LEU A 8 12.29 38.15 8.14
N PRO A 9 11.51 39.24 7.99
CA PRO A 9 10.38 39.54 8.88
C PRO A 9 9.22 38.55 8.73
N ALA A 10 9.21 37.74 7.66
CA ALA A 10 8.23 36.71 7.40
C ALA A 10 8.90 35.40 6.99
N TRP A 11 8.40 34.30 7.57
CA TRP A 11 8.90 32.95 7.37
C TRP A 11 8.54 32.43 5.97
N ASN A 12 9.53 32.08 5.14
CA ASN A 12 9.34 31.78 3.72
C ASN A 12 9.27 30.27 3.37
N LEU A 13 8.88 29.41 4.32
CA LEU A 13 8.74 27.93 4.16
C LEU A 13 10.00 27.14 3.77
N LEU A 14 11.13 27.80 3.50
CA LEU A 14 12.40 27.16 3.11
C LEU A 14 13.29 26.80 4.31
N THR A 15 12.97 27.28 5.51
CA THR A 15 13.74 26.97 6.72
C THR A 15 13.26 25.66 7.33
N ARG A 16 14.12 24.63 7.30
CA ARG A 16 13.74 23.26 7.66
C ARG A 16 13.46 23.04 9.16
N THR A 17 13.85 23.95 10.04
CA THR A 17 13.58 23.90 11.49
C THR A 17 13.91 25.24 12.14
N ASN A 18 12.92 26.11 12.35
CA ASN A 18 13.06 27.25 13.26
C ASN A 18 12.16 26.99 14.47
N LYS A 19 12.78 26.70 15.62
CA LYS A 19 12.09 26.39 16.88
C LYS A 19 11.45 27.63 17.53
N ASN A 20 11.75 28.85 17.07
CA ASN A 20 11.22 30.09 17.65
C ASN A 20 9.79 30.41 17.20
N TYR A 21 9.26 29.66 16.23
CA TYR A 21 7.93 29.83 15.67
C TYR A 21 7.00 28.65 16.03
N GLN A 22 7.00 28.21 17.28
CA GLN A 22 6.07 27.16 17.74
C GLN A 22 4.59 27.61 17.70
N TYR A 23 4.33 28.92 17.71
CA TYR A 23 2.98 29.49 17.63
C TYR A 23 2.96 30.74 16.74
N ILE A 24 3.08 30.55 15.41
CA ILE A 24 3.01 31.65 14.42
C ILE A 24 1.65 32.37 14.46
N SER A 25 0.55 31.62 14.57
CA SER A 25 -0.79 32.20 14.73
C SER A 25 -1.81 31.16 15.22
N PHE A 26 -2.78 31.59 16.01
CA PHE A 26 -3.91 30.76 16.46
C PHE A 26 -4.66 30.13 15.28
N ARG A 27 -4.80 30.85 14.16
CA ARG A 27 -5.42 30.34 12.93
C ARG A 27 -4.69 29.11 12.38
N LEU A 28 -3.36 29.13 12.37
CA LEU A 28 -2.55 28.02 11.87
C LEU A 28 -2.63 26.79 12.80
N THR A 29 -2.64 27.02 14.13
CA THR A 29 -2.85 25.95 15.12
C THR A 29 -4.24 25.32 15.00
N CYS A 30 -5.29 26.11 14.75
CA CYS A 30 -6.64 25.60 14.52
C CYS A 30 -6.71 24.73 13.24
N ILE A 31 -6.12 25.20 12.13
CA ILE A 31 -6.06 24.42 10.87
C ILE A 31 -5.26 23.12 11.09
N TRP A 32 -4.14 23.19 11.81
CA TRP A 32 -3.33 22.02 12.15
C TRP A 32 -4.11 21.02 13.01
N GLY A 33 -4.81 21.49 14.05
CA GLY A 33 -5.62 20.65 14.93
C GLY A 33 -6.79 20.00 14.20
N LEU A 34 -7.47 20.74 13.31
CA LEU A 34 -8.51 20.18 12.44
C LEU A 34 -7.93 19.11 11.50
N GLY A 35 -6.78 19.39 10.87
CA GLY A 35 -6.10 18.43 10.01
C GLY A 35 -5.67 17.16 10.75
N PHE A 36 -5.19 17.30 11.99
CA PHE A 36 -4.89 16.18 12.87
C PHE A 36 -6.14 15.35 13.16
N PHE A 37 -7.23 16.00 13.58
CA PHE A 37 -8.50 15.33 13.85
C PHE A 37 -9.03 14.57 12.63
N LEU A 38 -9.11 15.23 11.46
CA LEU A 38 -9.55 14.58 10.23
C LEU A 38 -8.67 13.38 9.84
N ARG A 39 -7.35 13.49 10.01
CA ARG A 39 -6.41 12.41 9.68
C ARG A 39 -6.59 11.20 10.58
N TYR A 40 -6.64 11.39 11.89
CA TYR A 40 -6.58 10.28 12.85
C TYR A 40 -7.96 9.76 13.27
N CYS A 41 -9.00 10.60 13.27
CA CYS A 41 -10.34 10.20 13.68
C CYS A 41 -11.23 9.77 12.50
N ILE A 42 -10.90 10.14 11.26
CA ILE A 42 -11.71 9.81 10.08
C ILE A 42 -10.90 9.02 9.04
N LEU A 43 -9.82 9.59 8.50
CA LEU A 43 -9.09 8.98 7.39
C LEU A 43 -8.38 7.68 7.78
N PHE A 44 -7.73 7.65 8.95
CA PHE A 44 -7.06 6.45 9.45
C PHE A 44 -8.02 5.28 9.74
N PRO A 45 -9.09 5.44 10.55
CA PRO A 45 -10.01 4.34 10.81
C PRO A 45 -10.71 3.85 9.54
N LEU A 46 -11.09 4.74 8.62
CA LEU A 46 -11.64 4.34 7.32
C LEU A 46 -10.67 3.42 6.56
N ARG A 47 -9.37 3.75 6.52
CA ARG A 47 -8.35 2.88 5.89
C ARG A 47 -8.21 1.54 6.60
N CYS A 48 -8.25 1.52 7.92
CA CYS A 48 -8.24 0.28 8.70
C CYS A 48 -9.44 -0.61 8.35
N PHE A 49 -10.65 -0.04 8.24
CA PHE A 49 -11.84 -0.78 7.84
C PHE A 49 -11.71 -1.34 6.42
N ILE A 50 -11.31 -0.52 5.44
CA ILE A 50 -11.15 -0.99 4.04
C ILE A 50 -10.11 -2.11 3.98
N THR A 51 -8.99 -1.98 4.70
CA THR A 51 -7.96 -3.02 4.76
C THR A 51 -8.53 -4.30 5.37
N PHE A 52 -9.23 -4.21 6.50
CA PHE A 52 -9.82 -5.36 7.17
C PHE A 52 -10.81 -6.11 6.26
N PHE A 53 -11.74 -5.39 5.63
CA PHE A 53 -12.67 -5.99 4.67
C PHE A 53 -11.94 -6.61 3.46
N GLY A 54 -10.89 -5.95 2.95
CA GLY A 54 -10.07 -6.48 1.86
C GLY A 54 -9.36 -7.79 2.23
N VAL A 55 -8.85 -7.90 3.46
CA VAL A 55 -8.24 -9.14 4.00
C VAL A 55 -9.27 -10.25 4.13
N CYS A 56 -10.40 -9.98 4.77
CA CYS A 56 -11.46 -10.96 4.94
C CYS A 56 -11.96 -11.47 3.58
N TRP A 57 -12.13 -10.57 2.62
CA TRP A 57 -12.51 -10.91 1.25
C TRP A 57 -11.46 -11.79 0.56
N LEU A 58 -10.18 -11.43 0.65
CA LEU A 58 -9.09 -12.23 0.09
C LEU A 58 -9.05 -13.65 0.68
N LEU A 59 -9.14 -13.77 2.01
CA LEU A 59 -9.13 -15.06 2.68
C LEU A 59 -10.36 -15.90 2.31
N PHE A 60 -11.52 -15.27 2.19
CA PHE A 60 -12.75 -15.95 1.76
C PHE A 60 -12.65 -16.45 0.31
N CYS A 61 -12.20 -15.61 -0.63
CA CYS A 61 -12.01 -15.99 -2.01
C CYS A 61 -10.96 -17.10 -2.16
N THR A 62 -9.81 -16.97 -1.50
CA THR A 62 -8.75 -18.01 -1.54
C THR A 62 -9.20 -19.31 -0.89
N ALA A 63 -10.04 -19.25 0.16
CA ALA A 63 -10.63 -20.43 0.76
C ALA A 63 -11.58 -21.17 -0.18
N ILE A 64 -12.48 -20.44 -0.86
CA ILE A 64 -13.39 -21.03 -1.86
C ILE A 64 -12.60 -21.64 -3.02
N ILE A 65 -11.66 -20.88 -3.58
CA ILE A 65 -10.85 -21.30 -4.72
C ILE A 65 -10.00 -22.53 -4.37
N GLY A 66 -9.48 -22.61 -3.14
CA GLY A 66 -8.74 -23.78 -2.66
C GLY A 66 -9.58 -25.06 -2.56
N CYS A 67 -10.92 -24.96 -2.54
CA CYS A 67 -11.82 -26.11 -2.57
C CYS A 67 -12.19 -26.55 -4.00
N LEU A 68 -11.85 -25.77 -5.04
CA LEU A 68 -12.11 -26.15 -6.43
C LEU A 68 -11.04 -27.13 -6.95
N PRO A 69 -11.41 -28.06 -7.84
CA PRO A 69 -10.45 -28.97 -8.47
C PRO A 69 -9.47 -28.22 -9.38
N GLU A 70 -8.26 -28.76 -9.51
CA GLU A 70 -7.23 -28.20 -10.39
C GLU A 70 -7.71 -28.10 -11.84
N GLY A 71 -7.55 -26.91 -12.42
CA GLY A 71 -7.94 -26.68 -13.79
C GLY A 71 -7.79 -25.23 -14.25
N ARG A 72 -7.96 -25.05 -15.56
CA ARG A 72 -7.92 -23.72 -16.19
C ARG A 72 -8.93 -22.74 -15.59
N PHE A 73 -10.09 -23.25 -15.16
CA PHE A 73 -11.16 -22.44 -14.57
C PHE A 73 -10.78 -21.91 -13.18
N LYS A 74 -10.24 -22.77 -12.29
CA LYS A 74 -9.72 -22.37 -10.98
C LYS A 74 -8.68 -21.25 -11.13
N ARG A 75 -7.70 -21.44 -12.03
CA ARG A 75 -6.63 -20.47 -12.27
C ARG A 75 -7.14 -19.14 -12.82
N TRP A 76 -8.15 -19.17 -13.69
CA TRP A 76 -8.78 -17.97 -14.23
C TRP A 76 -9.53 -17.19 -13.13
N ILE A 77 -10.33 -17.86 -12.29
CA ILE A 77 -11.00 -17.23 -11.15
C ILE A 77 -9.98 -16.64 -10.19
N TYR A 78 -8.94 -17.41 -9.85
CA TYR A 78 -7.87 -16.96 -8.96
C TYR A 78 -7.18 -15.71 -9.47
N TRP A 79 -6.84 -15.66 -10.76
CA TRP A 79 -6.21 -14.50 -11.37
C TRP A 79 -7.05 -13.23 -11.24
N HIS A 80 -8.37 -13.31 -11.50
CA HIS A 80 -9.26 -12.16 -11.34
C HIS A 80 -9.46 -11.77 -9.87
N ALA A 81 -9.69 -12.76 -9.01
CA ALA A 81 -9.94 -12.53 -7.60
C ALA A 81 -8.70 -11.94 -6.89
N SER A 82 -7.51 -12.45 -7.18
CA SER A 82 -6.27 -11.97 -6.58
C SER A 82 -5.98 -10.53 -6.97
N ILE A 83 -6.06 -10.18 -8.25
CA ILE A 83 -5.84 -8.81 -8.74
C ILE A 83 -6.85 -7.83 -8.12
N LEU A 84 -8.14 -8.20 -8.07
CA LEU A 84 -9.17 -7.36 -7.44
C LEU A 84 -8.85 -7.11 -5.96
N CYS A 85 -8.49 -8.16 -5.22
CA CYS A 85 -8.12 -8.04 -3.81
C CYS A 85 -6.91 -7.14 -3.62
N PHE A 86 -5.82 -7.37 -4.36
CA PHE A 86 -4.61 -6.56 -4.26
C PHE A 86 -4.84 -5.09 -4.64
N ARG A 87 -5.72 -4.80 -5.59
CA ARG A 87 -6.13 -3.41 -5.88
C ARG A 87 -6.87 -2.75 -4.72
N ILE A 88 -7.76 -3.48 -4.04
CA ILE A 88 -8.44 -2.98 -2.84
C ILE A 88 -7.41 -2.70 -1.74
N PHE A 89 -6.43 -3.58 -1.54
CA PHE A 89 -5.31 -3.35 -0.62
C PHE A 89 -4.47 -2.12 -0.99
N GLY A 90 -4.13 -1.97 -2.27
CA GLY A 90 -3.42 -0.79 -2.76
C GLY A 90 -4.18 0.50 -2.47
N CYS A 91 -5.50 0.50 -2.73
CA CYS A 91 -6.38 1.63 -2.41
C CYS A 91 -6.43 1.92 -0.90
N ALA A 92 -6.50 0.88 -0.06
CA ALA A 92 -6.50 1.02 1.39
C ALA A 92 -5.20 1.66 1.92
N CYS A 93 -4.06 1.33 1.30
CA CYS A 93 -2.77 1.99 1.53
C CYS A 93 -2.64 3.36 0.85
N SER A 94 -3.67 3.85 0.17
CA SER A 94 -3.66 5.08 -0.63
C SER A 94 -2.55 5.10 -1.69
N ALA A 95 -2.23 3.93 -2.24
CA ALA A 95 -1.30 3.80 -3.34
C ALA A 95 -1.96 4.33 -4.63
N ILE A 96 -1.36 5.35 -5.21
CA ILE A 96 -1.66 5.82 -6.56
C ILE A 96 -0.51 5.35 -7.42
N VAL A 97 -0.74 4.29 -8.20
CA VAL A 97 0.30 3.60 -8.97
C VAL A 97 0.13 3.88 -10.45
N THR A 98 1.16 4.46 -11.06
CA THR A 98 1.25 4.63 -12.52
C THR A 98 2.27 3.66 -13.08
N TYR A 99 1.81 2.75 -13.95
CA TYR A 99 2.67 1.77 -14.59
C TYR A 99 3.23 2.31 -15.89
N HIS A 100 4.55 2.30 -16.01
CA HIS A 100 5.28 2.68 -17.22
C HIS A 100 5.86 1.42 -17.89
N ASN A 101 6.16 1.51 -19.19
CA ASN A 101 6.79 0.44 -19.98
C ASN A 101 6.09 -0.93 -19.82
N ARG A 102 4.78 -0.96 -20.07
CA ARG A 102 3.92 -2.14 -19.84
C ARG A 102 4.29 -3.32 -20.76
N GLU A 103 5.00 -3.07 -21.84
CA GLU A 103 5.57 -4.06 -22.75
C GLU A 103 6.64 -4.94 -22.10
N ASN A 104 7.34 -4.45 -21.07
CA ASN A 104 8.38 -5.21 -20.35
C ASN A 104 7.83 -6.05 -19.19
N ARG A 105 6.51 -6.19 -19.08
CA ARG A 105 5.89 -6.99 -18.02
C ARG A 105 6.25 -8.46 -18.18
N ALA A 106 6.49 -9.11 -17.06
CA ALA A 106 6.65 -10.56 -17.02
C ALA A 106 5.36 -11.25 -17.53
N VAL A 107 5.49 -11.94 -18.67
CA VAL A 107 4.46 -12.76 -19.30
C VAL A 107 4.92 -14.21 -19.35
N ASN A 108 3.98 -15.17 -19.37
CA ASN A 108 4.24 -16.59 -19.64
C ASN A 108 5.42 -17.22 -18.87
N GLY A 109 5.48 -17.03 -17.55
CA GLY A 109 6.56 -17.57 -16.72
C GLY A 109 7.79 -16.68 -16.59
N GLY A 110 7.75 -15.46 -17.13
CA GLY A 110 8.74 -14.43 -16.84
C GLY A 110 8.83 -14.10 -15.34
N ILE A 111 10.03 -13.76 -14.88
CA ILE A 111 10.31 -13.44 -13.48
C ILE A 111 10.41 -11.92 -13.34
N CYS A 112 9.66 -11.35 -12.41
CA CYS A 112 9.80 -9.95 -12.00
C CYS A 112 10.69 -9.89 -10.76
N VAL A 113 11.71 -9.04 -10.78
CA VAL A 113 12.64 -8.83 -9.67
C VAL A 113 12.53 -7.39 -9.21
N ALA A 114 12.29 -7.18 -7.92
CA ALA A 114 12.25 -5.87 -7.29
C ALA A 114 13.43 -5.74 -6.32
N ASN A 115 14.11 -4.58 -6.34
CA ASN A 115 15.25 -4.29 -5.47
C ASN A 115 14.88 -4.32 -3.98
N HIS A 116 13.67 -3.84 -3.67
CA HIS A 116 13.09 -3.91 -2.34
C HIS A 116 11.79 -4.71 -2.42
N THR A 117 11.63 -5.70 -1.53
CA THR A 117 10.47 -6.58 -1.52
C THR A 117 9.75 -6.46 -0.18
N SER A 118 9.23 -5.28 0.12
CA SER A 118 8.31 -5.12 1.24
C SER A 118 6.91 -5.63 0.90
N PRO A 119 6.06 -5.88 1.92
CA PRO A 119 4.66 -6.23 1.69
C PRO A 119 3.90 -5.23 0.81
N ILE A 120 4.25 -3.94 0.87
CA ILE A 120 3.66 -2.90 0.02
C ILE A 120 4.12 -3.06 -1.44
N ASP A 121 5.40 -3.36 -1.67
CA ASP A 121 5.93 -3.60 -3.02
C ASP A 121 5.22 -4.79 -3.67
N VAL A 122 4.98 -5.84 -2.88
CA VAL A 122 4.21 -7.02 -3.28
C VAL A 122 2.77 -6.65 -3.65
N VAL A 123 2.07 -5.86 -2.82
CA VAL A 123 0.70 -5.40 -3.12
C VAL A 123 0.65 -4.59 -4.41
N ILE A 124 1.62 -3.71 -4.63
CA ILE A 124 1.70 -2.88 -5.84
C ILE A 124 1.91 -3.74 -7.08
N LEU A 125 2.86 -4.68 -7.05
CA LEU A 125 3.10 -5.60 -8.17
C LEU A 125 1.88 -6.50 -8.43
N ALA A 126 1.31 -7.06 -7.38
CA ALA A 126 0.17 -7.98 -7.47
C ALA A 126 -1.16 -7.29 -7.86
N SER A 127 -1.23 -5.96 -7.76
CA SER A 127 -2.38 -5.16 -8.23
C SER A 127 -2.47 -5.08 -9.76
N ASP A 128 -1.36 -5.38 -10.45
CA ASP A 128 -1.25 -5.30 -11.90
C ASP A 128 -1.34 -6.66 -12.58
N ASN A 129 -0.71 -7.67 -11.99
CA ASN A 129 -0.74 -9.04 -12.48
C ASN A 129 -0.62 -10.04 -11.32
N SER A 130 -1.13 -11.26 -11.49
CA SER A 130 -1.02 -12.30 -10.47
C SER A 130 0.35 -12.96 -10.52
N TYR A 131 1.24 -12.57 -9.60
CA TYR A 131 2.56 -13.15 -9.44
C TYR A 131 2.59 -14.27 -8.40
N ALA A 132 3.35 -15.33 -8.67
CA ALA A 132 3.75 -16.28 -7.63
C ALA A 132 4.89 -15.64 -6.82
N LEU A 133 4.67 -15.47 -5.53
CA LEU A 133 5.63 -14.80 -4.65
C LEU A 133 6.61 -15.84 -4.08
N VAL A 134 7.88 -15.69 -4.44
CA VAL A 134 8.99 -16.45 -3.85
C VAL A 134 9.78 -15.47 -2.98
N GLY A 135 9.65 -15.61 -1.67
CA GLY A 135 10.28 -14.73 -0.69
C GLY A 135 10.39 -15.40 0.68
N GLN A 136 11.09 -14.75 1.60
CA GLN A 136 11.22 -15.23 2.98
C GLN A 136 9.84 -15.39 3.62
N SER A 137 9.62 -16.52 4.30
CA SER A 137 8.36 -16.75 5.01
C SER A 137 8.25 -15.75 6.15
N HIS A 138 7.20 -14.95 6.14
CA HIS A 138 6.93 -14.01 7.21
C HIS A 138 6.03 -14.65 8.26
N GLY A 139 6.33 -14.41 9.54
CA GLY A 139 5.48 -14.85 10.65
C GLY A 139 4.22 -14.00 10.83
N GLY A 140 3.34 -14.42 11.73
CA GLY A 140 2.16 -13.66 12.14
C GLY A 140 1.15 -13.47 11.01
N PHE A 141 0.59 -12.27 10.93
CA PHE A 141 -0.49 -11.93 9.98
C PHE A 141 -0.12 -12.16 8.51
N LEU A 142 1.08 -11.74 8.10
CA LEU A 142 1.54 -11.89 6.72
C LEU A 142 1.75 -13.37 6.36
N GLY A 143 2.14 -14.21 7.33
CA GLY A 143 2.25 -15.65 7.14
C GLY A 143 0.91 -16.32 6.85
N VAL A 144 -0.16 -15.89 7.54
CA VAL A 144 -1.53 -16.40 7.28
C VAL A 144 -1.97 -16.05 5.85
N LEU A 145 -1.73 -14.81 5.41
CA LEU A 145 -2.04 -14.41 4.04
C LEU A 145 -1.21 -15.20 3.01
N GLN A 146 0.09 -15.37 3.26
CA GLN A 146 0.98 -16.12 2.38
C GLN A 146 0.55 -17.60 2.26
N ALA A 147 0.15 -18.23 3.37
CA ALA A 147 -0.36 -19.59 3.37
C ALA A 147 -1.72 -19.74 2.65
N GLY A 148 -2.61 -18.76 2.80
CA GLY A 148 -3.88 -18.75 2.07
C GLY A 148 -3.68 -18.63 0.55
N LEU A 149 -2.79 -17.73 0.13
CA LEU A 149 -2.43 -17.51 -1.27
C LEU A 149 -1.72 -18.73 -1.89
N SER A 150 -0.81 -19.37 -1.15
CA SER A 150 -0.10 -20.56 -1.65
C SER A 150 -1.06 -21.73 -1.87
N ARG A 151 -2.02 -21.94 -0.96
CA ARG A 151 -3.04 -22.98 -1.08
C ARG A 151 -4.02 -22.75 -2.23
N ALA A 152 -4.33 -21.49 -2.55
CA ALA A 152 -5.21 -21.18 -3.68
C ALA A 152 -4.50 -21.23 -5.04
N THR A 153 -3.18 -21.06 -5.05
CA THR A 153 -2.35 -21.12 -6.28
C THR A 153 -1.93 -22.54 -6.65
N SER A 154 -1.78 -23.42 -5.66
CA SER A 154 -1.46 -24.85 -5.84
C SER A 154 -2.69 -25.64 -6.24
#